data_AF-A0AA35N3V0-F1
#
_entry.id   AF-A0AA35N3V0-F1
#
_cell.length_a   1.000
_cell.length_b   1.000
_cell.length_c   1.000
_cell.angle_alpha   90.00
_cell.angle_beta   90.00
_cell.angle_gamma   90.00
#
_symmetry.space_group_name_H-M   'P 1'
#
loop_
_entity.id
_entity.type
_entity.pdbx_description
1 polymer ?
#
loop_
_entity_poly.entity_id
_entity_poly.type
_entity_poly.pdbx_seq_one_letter_code
_entity_poly.pdbx_strand_id
1 'polypeptide(L)'
;MTLSQRIAIATAEAGLPSDQCMACERQGLPILPLRRALVPDTRPQCLTTVAGSLHISAKLGVRTLRMGYLYVLLDQQVWHAYEVSEQGHLRRFNPYEPSDGLPASLPEKCTNENHDIPSSFLNIDTDRYGSAWLAFSSDPWPASVLNAYKKGQAPAHRFQGVDLTQARNNPELQGIAMTPDNLQVDKEVFEYTQHGCSPFDSAHGFHTRKLRRFALKGYLINAMNRHKLENGVLAVVLDDTVGLIQEFNHQRLSWW
;
A
#
# COMPACT_ATOMS: atom_id res chain seq x y z
N MET A 1 -29.13 -6.35 -12.06
CA MET A 1 -28.47 -5.04 -12.18
C MET A 1 -29.07 -4.29 -13.36
N THR A 2 -29.52 -3.06 -13.17
CA THR A 2 -30.14 -2.22 -14.21
C THR A 2 -29.09 -1.55 -15.09
N LEU A 3 -29.49 -1.02 -16.25
CA LEU A 3 -28.60 -0.24 -17.13
C LEU A 3 -28.02 0.98 -16.40
N SER A 4 -28.84 1.70 -15.63
CA SER A 4 -28.40 2.86 -14.84
C SER A 4 -27.35 2.49 -13.80
N GLN A 5 -27.50 1.34 -13.14
CA GLN A 5 -26.48 0.83 -12.19
C GLN A 5 -25.17 0.50 -12.90
N ARG A 6 -25.22 -0.11 -14.09
CA ARG A 6 -24.02 -0.41 -14.89
C ARG A 6 -23.28 0.87 -15.32
N ILE A 7 -24.02 1.89 -15.76
CA ILE A 7 -23.45 3.18 -16.12
C ILE A 7 -22.81 3.83 -14.90
N ALA A 8 -23.49 3.86 -13.75
CA ALA A 8 -22.95 4.44 -12.53
C ALA A 8 -21.65 3.76 -12.04
N ILE A 9 -21.58 2.42 -12.16
CA ILE A 9 -20.35 1.67 -11.87
C ILE A 9 -19.25 2.05 -12.86
N ALA A 10 -19.52 2.03 -14.16
CA ALA A 10 -18.53 2.39 -15.18
C ALA A 10 -17.99 3.81 -14.98
N THR A 11 -18.86 4.78 -14.69
CA THR A 11 -18.46 6.15 -14.37
C THR A 11 -17.60 6.21 -13.10
N ALA A 12 -17.89 5.41 -12.07
CA ALA A 12 -17.10 5.40 -10.84
C ALA A 12 -15.70 4.79 -11.02
N GLU A 13 -15.55 3.85 -11.95
CA GLU A 13 -14.30 3.15 -12.24
C GLU A 13 -13.40 3.93 -13.21
N ALA A 14 -13.99 4.44 -14.30
CA ALA A 14 -13.26 5.09 -15.39
C ALA A 14 -13.29 6.63 -15.32
N GLY A 15 -14.29 7.22 -14.66
CA GLY A 15 -14.46 8.67 -14.52
C GLY A 15 -13.54 9.27 -13.47
N LEU A 16 -12.23 9.19 -13.68
CA LEU A 16 -11.25 9.85 -12.83
C LEU A 16 -11.40 11.38 -12.96
N PRO A 17 -11.38 12.13 -11.85
CA PRO A 17 -11.42 13.59 -11.90
C PRO A 17 -10.29 14.16 -12.75
N SER A 18 -10.62 15.05 -13.69
CA SER A 18 -9.63 15.71 -14.56
C SER A 18 -8.97 16.92 -13.90
N ASP A 19 -9.57 17.44 -12.83
CA ASP A 19 -9.18 18.65 -12.11
C ASP A 19 -8.43 18.38 -10.80
N GLN A 20 -8.18 17.11 -10.46
CA GLN A 20 -7.48 16.70 -9.24
C GLN A 20 -6.29 15.81 -9.56
N CYS A 21 -5.23 15.98 -8.78
CA CYS A 21 -4.07 15.10 -8.84
C CYS A 21 -4.44 13.70 -8.35
N MET A 22 -4.36 12.71 -9.25
CA MET A 22 -4.59 11.30 -8.94
C MET A 22 -3.52 10.67 -8.02
N ALA A 23 -2.52 11.45 -7.59
CA ALA A 23 -1.49 11.04 -6.64
C ALA A 23 -1.69 11.60 -5.23
N CYS A 24 -1.94 12.90 -5.02
CA CYS A 24 -1.91 13.49 -3.66
C CYS A 24 -3.18 14.23 -3.22
N GLU A 25 -4.13 14.48 -4.13
CA GLU A 25 -5.32 15.29 -3.84
C GLU A 25 -6.59 14.44 -3.66
N ARG A 26 -6.42 13.13 -3.50
CA ARG A 26 -7.51 12.18 -3.30
C ARG A 26 -8.28 12.48 -2.00
N GLN A 27 -9.59 12.22 -2.04
CA GLN A 27 -10.53 12.53 -0.97
C GLN A 27 -11.12 11.27 -0.33
N GLY A 28 -11.50 11.37 0.94
CA GLY A 28 -12.08 10.28 1.72
C GLY A 28 -11.13 9.75 2.80
N LEU A 29 -11.57 8.70 3.50
CA LEU A 29 -10.81 8.03 4.56
C LEU A 29 -9.45 7.58 4.01
N PRO A 30 -8.33 8.14 4.50
CA PRO A 30 -7.00 7.69 4.10
C PRO A 30 -6.68 6.34 4.74
N ILE A 31 -6.08 5.44 3.96
CA ILE A 31 -5.60 4.14 4.42
C ILE A 31 -4.18 3.94 3.86
N LEU A 32 -3.21 3.61 4.71
CA LEU A 32 -1.85 3.30 4.28
C LEU A 32 -1.73 1.79 3.98
N PRO A 33 -1.62 1.38 2.71
CA PRO A 33 -1.35 -0.01 2.40
C PRO A 33 0.12 -0.34 2.65
N LEU A 34 0.34 -1.47 3.30
CA LEU A 34 1.64 -2.07 3.60
C LEU A 34 1.64 -3.51 3.08
N ARG A 35 2.79 -4.17 3.11
CA ARG A 35 2.89 -5.60 2.74
C ARG A 35 3.66 -6.41 3.77
N ARG A 36 3.30 -7.68 3.89
CA ARG A 36 4.18 -8.70 4.49
C ARG A 36 5.40 -8.92 3.57
N ALA A 37 6.60 -8.83 4.12
CA ALA A 37 7.85 -9.04 3.40
C ALA A 37 8.97 -9.49 4.34
N LEU A 38 10.11 -9.91 3.79
CA LEU A 38 11.32 -10.10 4.62
C LEU A 38 11.92 -8.76 5.00
N VAL A 39 12.38 -8.70 6.25
CA VAL A 39 13.13 -7.58 6.83
C VAL A 39 14.37 -8.13 7.53
N PRO A 40 15.45 -7.37 7.65
CA PRO A 40 16.59 -7.79 8.45
C PRO A 40 16.18 -8.01 9.90
N ASP A 41 16.73 -9.06 10.49
CA ASP A 41 16.53 -9.41 11.87
C ASP A 41 17.52 -8.65 12.75
N THR A 42 17.03 -7.69 13.51
CA THR A 42 17.83 -6.68 14.21
C THR A 42 18.35 -7.16 15.57
N ARG A 43 18.30 -8.47 15.83
CA ARG A 43 18.89 -9.08 17.02
C ARG A 43 20.43 -8.92 16.99
N PRO A 44 21.13 -8.93 18.14
CA PRO A 44 22.57 -8.66 18.21
C PRO A 44 23.49 -9.56 17.34
N GLN A 45 22.95 -10.63 16.75
CA GLN A 45 23.63 -11.60 15.89
C GLN A 45 23.08 -11.59 14.46
N CYS A 46 22.55 -10.45 14.02
CA CYS A 46 21.96 -10.23 12.70
C CYS A 46 22.91 -10.57 11.54
N LEU A 47 24.23 -10.43 11.74
CA LEU A 47 25.25 -10.67 10.75
C LEU A 47 25.90 -12.02 11.02
N THR A 48 25.86 -12.90 10.03
CA THR A 48 26.53 -14.20 10.04
C THR A 48 27.47 -14.30 8.85
N THR A 49 28.37 -15.28 8.88
CA THR A 49 29.18 -15.63 7.70
C THR A 49 28.75 -17.00 7.23
N VAL A 50 28.29 -17.09 5.99
CA VAL A 50 27.85 -18.34 5.35
C VAL A 50 28.69 -18.51 4.08
N ALA A 51 29.39 -19.64 3.96
CA ALA A 51 30.27 -19.94 2.83
C ALA A 51 31.32 -18.85 2.52
N GLY A 52 31.76 -18.08 3.52
CA GLY A 52 32.73 -16.99 3.35
C GLY A 52 32.14 -15.61 3.04
N SER A 53 30.82 -15.53 2.84
CA SER A 53 30.10 -14.28 2.57
C SER A 53 29.37 -13.76 3.81
N LEU A 54 29.38 -12.43 4.02
CA LEU A 54 28.57 -11.78 5.05
C LEU A 54 27.09 -11.90 4.69
N HIS A 55 26.31 -12.40 5.63
CA HIS A 55 24.88 -12.66 5.47
C HIS A 55 24.10 -11.93 6.56
N ILE A 56 23.03 -11.24 6.17
CA ILE A 56 22.11 -10.63 7.11
C ILE A 56 20.93 -11.59 7.32
N SER A 57 20.79 -12.06 8.55
CA SER A 57 19.63 -12.86 8.96
C SER A 57 18.36 -12.05 8.71
N ALA A 58 17.40 -12.65 8.00
CA ALA A 58 16.12 -12.04 7.70
C ALA A 58 14.99 -12.75 8.45
N LYS A 59 13.91 -12.02 8.71
CA LYS A 59 12.66 -12.54 9.29
C LYS A 59 11.46 -11.95 8.57
N LEU A 60 10.29 -12.56 8.75
CA LEU A 60 9.05 -11.92 8.31
C LEU A 60 8.82 -10.62 9.09
N GLY A 61 8.41 -9.59 8.37
CA GLY A 61 8.06 -8.28 8.90
C GLY A 61 7.15 -7.51 7.95
N VAL A 62 7.04 -6.21 8.18
CA VAL A 62 6.17 -5.32 7.41
C VAL A 62 7.01 -4.28 6.69
N ARG A 63 6.68 -4.06 5.42
CA ARG A 63 7.31 -3.06 4.55
C ARG A 63 6.26 -2.24 3.83
N THR A 64 6.66 -1.10 3.29
CA THR A 64 5.84 -0.38 2.29
C THR A 64 5.63 -1.25 1.06
N LEU A 65 4.55 -1.00 0.31
CA LEU A 65 4.34 -1.66 -0.98
C LEU A 65 5.55 -1.44 -1.89
N ARG A 66 5.92 -2.48 -2.65
CA ARG A 66 6.89 -2.39 -3.74
C ARG A 66 6.21 -1.92 -5.02
N MET A 67 7.00 -1.71 -6.07
CA MET A 67 6.47 -1.41 -7.40
C MET A 67 5.50 -2.51 -7.87
N GLY A 68 4.37 -2.08 -8.44
CA GLY A 68 3.31 -2.96 -8.93
C GLY A 68 1.97 -2.24 -8.97
N TYR A 69 0.89 -2.96 -8.68
CA TYR A 69 -0.49 -2.48 -8.79
C TYR A 69 -1.31 -2.88 -7.57
N LEU A 70 -2.05 -1.92 -7.02
CA LEU A 70 -2.99 -2.13 -5.93
C LEU A 70 -4.42 -2.02 -6.48
N TYR A 71 -5.21 -3.07 -6.30
CA TYR A 71 -6.62 -3.13 -6.67
C TYR A 71 -7.48 -3.12 -5.42
N VAL A 72 -8.54 -2.29 -5.44
CA VAL A 72 -9.50 -2.14 -4.35
C VAL A 72 -10.90 -2.35 -4.91
N LEU A 73 -11.53 -3.46 -4.53
CA LEU A 73 -12.92 -3.75 -4.89
C LEU A 73 -13.84 -3.26 -3.78
N LEU A 74 -14.53 -2.15 -4.05
CA LEU A 74 -15.46 -1.49 -3.14
C LEU A 74 -16.84 -2.13 -3.24
N ASP A 75 -17.38 -2.56 -2.11
CA ASP A 75 -18.68 -3.25 -1.99
C ASP A 75 -18.86 -4.40 -2.99
N GLN A 76 -17.76 -5.05 -3.37
CA GLN A 76 -17.71 -6.12 -4.37
C GLN A 76 -18.23 -5.70 -5.76
N GLN A 77 -18.29 -4.40 -6.06
CA GLN A 77 -18.92 -3.87 -7.27
C GLN A 77 -18.06 -2.87 -8.06
N VAL A 78 -17.33 -1.99 -7.37
CA VAL A 78 -16.59 -0.88 -7.99
C VAL A 78 -15.10 -1.05 -7.77
N TRP A 79 -14.32 -1.00 -8.84
CA TRP A 79 -12.87 -0.99 -8.80
C TRP A 79 -12.31 0.41 -8.62
N HIS A 80 -11.43 0.56 -7.63
CA HIS A 80 -10.33 1.52 -7.69
C HIS A 80 -9.04 0.75 -7.99
N ALA A 81 -8.17 1.32 -8.80
CA ALA A 81 -6.85 0.75 -9.08
C ALA A 81 -5.78 1.82 -8.99
N TYR A 82 -4.61 1.42 -8.50
CA TYR A 82 -3.46 2.30 -8.29
C TYR A 82 -2.20 1.66 -8.86
N GLU A 83 -1.45 2.41 -9.62
CA GLU A 83 -0.05 2.14 -9.88
C GLU A 83 0.74 2.45 -8.62
N VAL A 84 1.66 1.57 -8.26
CA VAL A 84 2.56 1.73 -7.11
C VAL A 84 3.96 1.91 -7.64
N SER A 85 4.55 3.08 -7.40
CA SER A 85 5.96 3.35 -7.75
C SER A 85 6.92 2.53 -6.88
N GLU A 86 8.21 2.50 -7.25
CA GLU A 86 9.27 1.84 -6.49
C GLU A 86 9.33 2.28 -5.01
N GLN A 87 9.05 3.57 -4.76
CA GLN A 87 9.04 4.16 -3.41
C GLN A 87 7.71 3.98 -2.66
N GLY A 88 6.75 3.25 -3.24
CA GLY A 88 5.45 2.97 -2.64
C GLY A 88 4.42 4.11 -2.75
N HIS A 89 4.62 5.08 -3.64
CA HIS A 89 3.61 6.10 -3.94
C HIS A 89 2.54 5.56 -4.89
N LEU A 90 1.29 5.88 -4.60
CA LEU A 90 0.11 5.44 -5.35
C LEU A 90 -0.35 6.52 -6.33
N ARG A 91 -0.64 6.11 -7.57
CA ARG A 91 -1.32 6.93 -8.58
C ARG A 91 -2.55 6.19 -9.08
N ARG A 92 -3.75 6.76 -8.89
CA ARG A 92 -5.00 6.15 -9.33
C ARG A 92 -5.08 6.14 -10.86
N PHE A 93 -5.53 5.04 -11.44
CA PHE A 93 -5.73 4.88 -12.89
C PHE A 93 -7.05 4.14 -13.20
N ASN A 94 -7.47 4.14 -14.47
CA ASN A 94 -8.63 3.37 -14.91
C ASN A 94 -8.28 1.88 -14.91
N PRO A 95 -8.95 1.02 -14.10
CA PRO A 95 -8.57 -0.38 -13.95
C PRO A 95 -8.54 -1.18 -15.27
N TYR A 96 -9.28 -0.76 -16.31
CA TYR A 96 -9.31 -1.42 -17.61
C TYR A 96 -8.34 -0.82 -18.64
N GLU A 97 -7.68 0.28 -18.30
CA GLU A 97 -6.73 1.01 -19.15
C GLU A 97 -5.48 1.36 -18.33
N PRO A 98 -4.69 0.36 -17.89
CA PRO A 98 -3.38 0.62 -17.26
C PRO A 98 -2.45 1.32 -18.24
N SER A 99 -1.55 2.18 -17.71
CA SER A 99 -0.54 2.83 -18.54
C SER A 99 0.42 1.79 -19.14
N ASP A 100 0.93 2.08 -20.34
CA ASP A 100 2.01 1.30 -20.92
C ASP A 100 3.31 1.52 -20.12
N GLY A 101 3.94 0.42 -19.71
CA GLY A 101 5.22 0.44 -19.00
C GLY A 101 5.10 0.35 -17.47
N LEU A 102 6.22 0.61 -16.80
CA LEU A 102 6.31 0.45 -15.35
C LEU A 102 5.75 1.69 -14.62
N PRO A 103 5.17 1.51 -13.41
CA PRO A 103 4.71 2.61 -12.58
C PRO A 103 5.76 3.71 -12.37
N ALA A 104 5.44 4.93 -12.82
CA ALA A 104 6.37 6.05 -12.74
C ALA A 104 6.49 6.61 -11.32
N SER A 105 7.72 6.97 -10.94
CA SER A 105 8.04 7.69 -9.70
C SER A 105 7.26 9.00 -9.55
N LEU A 106 7.13 9.45 -8.29
CA LEU A 106 6.58 10.76 -8.01
C LEU A 106 7.55 11.85 -8.51
N PRO A 107 7.08 12.90 -9.21
CA PRO A 107 7.95 13.98 -9.65
C PRO A 107 8.67 14.66 -8.48
N GLU A 108 9.91 15.07 -8.68
CA GLU A 108 10.75 15.68 -7.64
C GLU A 108 10.08 16.92 -7.01
N LYS A 109 9.42 17.75 -7.83
CA LYS A 109 8.64 18.91 -7.36
C LYS A 109 7.60 18.50 -6.31
N CYS A 110 6.87 17.41 -6.56
CA CYS A 110 5.86 16.92 -5.63
C CYS A 110 6.49 16.40 -4.33
N THR A 111 7.63 15.71 -4.40
CA THR A 111 8.37 15.28 -3.21
C THR A 111 8.85 16.47 -2.37
N ASN A 112 9.35 17.53 -3.03
CA ASN A 112 9.79 18.76 -2.36
C ASN A 112 8.64 19.51 -1.68
N GLU A 113 7.42 19.37 -2.20
CA GLU A 113 6.18 19.89 -1.60
C GLU A 113 5.56 18.94 -0.56
N ASN A 114 6.26 17.86 -0.18
CA ASN A 114 5.83 16.82 0.75
C ASN A 114 4.59 16.02 0.30
N HIS A 115 4.32 15.96 -1.01
CA HIS A 115 3.22 15.16 -1.58
C HIS A 115 3.52 13.65 -1.59
N ASP A 116 4.74 13.22 -1.24
CA ASP A 116 5.13 11.83 -0.99
C ASP A 116 4.31 11.19 0.15
N ILE A 117 3.95 11.98 1.16
CA ILE A 117 3.12 11.50 2.28
C ILE A 117 1.70 11.17 1.82
N PRO A 118 0.86 12.12 1.36
CA PRO A 118 -0.51 11.81 0.93
C PRO A 118 -0.53 10.82 -0.25
N SER A 119 0.48 10.82 -1.11
CA SER A 119 0.54 9.86 -2.22
C SER A 119 0.77 8.42 -1.80
N SER A 120 1.23 8.18 -0.57
CA SER A 120 1.36 6.83 -0.03
C SER A 120 0.03 6.23 0.47
N PHE A 121 -1.05 7.01 0.54
CA PHE A 121 -2.35 6.59 1.06
C PHE A 121 -3.36 6.43 -0.07
N LEU A 122 -4.14 5.36 -0.05
CA LEU A 122 -5.39 5.33 -0.82
C LEU A 122 -6.48 6.05 -0.01
N ASN A 123 -7.48 6.60 -0.70
CA ASN A 123 -8.61 7.26 -0.03
C ASN A 123 -9.92 6.66 -0.53
N ILE A 124 -10.83 6.42 0.41
CA ILE A 124 -12.14 5.84 0.12
C ILE A 124 -13.23 6.72 0.72
N ASP A 125 -14.24 7.02 -0.09
CA ASP A 125 -15.45 7.71 0.35
C ASP A 125 -16.34 6.77 1.16
N THR A 126 -16.31 6.92 2.48
CA THR A 126 -17.07 6.07 3.41
C THR A 126 -18.55 6.41 3.49
N ASP A 127 -18.97 7.55 2.93
CA ASP A 127 -20.40 7.87 2.82
C ASP A 127 -21.03 7.11 1.65
N ARG A 128 -20.20 6.68 0.69
CA ARG A 128 -20.61 5.93 -0.50
C ARG A 128 -20.39 4.41 -0.38
N TYR A 129 -19.35 3.98 0.32
CA TYR A 129 -18.94 2.58 0.37
C TYR A 129 -18.81 2.07 1.81
N GLY A 130 -19.23 0.82 2.05
CA GLY A 130 -19.17 0.18 3.36
C GLY A 130 -17.99 -0.79 3.55
N SER A 131 -17.48 -1.36 2.46
CA SER A 131 -16.43 -2.38 2.49
C SER A 131 -15.43 -2.19 1.35
N ALA A 132 -14.19 -2.59 1.61
CA ALA A 132 -13.11 -2.57 0.62
C ALA A 132 -12.31 -3.88 0.66
N TRP A 133 -12.06 -4.45 -0.51
CA TRP A 133 -11.25 -5.66 -0.66
C TRP A 133 -9.98 -5.29 -1.42
N LEU A 134 -8.83 -5.33 -0.73
CA LEU A 134 -7.56 -4.86 -1.26
C LEU A 134 -6.67 -6.03 -1.67
N ALA A 135 -6.11 -5.99 -2.88
CA ALA A 135 -5.16 -6.98 -3.37
C ALA A 135 -4.01 -6.30 -4.12
N PHE A 136 -2.81 -6.82 -3.92
CA PHE A 136 -1.60 -6.35 -4.60
C PHE A 136 -1.19 -7.32 -5.71
N SER A 137 -0.65 -6.77 -6.80
CA SER A 137 -0.20 -7.54 -7.97
C SER A 137 1.10 -6.95 -8.51
N SER A 138 1.99 -7.79 -9.03
CA SER A 138 3.18 -7.33 -9.78
C SER A 138 2.79 -6.69 -11.10
N ASP A 139 1.82 -7.29 -11.79
CA ASP A 139 1.40 -6.96 -13.15
C ASP A 139 -0.04 -6.46 -13.17
N PRO A 140 -0.43 -5.62 -14.15
CA PRO A 140 -1.79 -5.15 -14.27
C PRO A 140 -2.72 -6.32 -14.57
N TRP A 141 -3.87 -6.37 -13.89
CA TRP A 141 -4.87 -7.41 -14.13
C TRP A 141 -5.63 -7.15 -15.43
N PRO A 142 -5.77 -8.17 -16.30
CA PRO A 142 -6.59 -8.03 -17.49
C PRO A 142 -8.07 -7.90 -17.11
N ALA A 143 -8.86 -7.31 -18.01
CA ALA A 143 -10.31 -7.12 -17.81
C ALA A 143 -11.05 -8.43 -17.47
N SER A 144 -10.59 -9.59 -17.96
CA SER A 144 -11.15 -10.89 -17.62
C SER A 144 -11.03 -11.22 -16.13
N VAL A 145 -9.90 -10.90 -15.50
CA VAL A 145 -9.65 -11.11 -14.07
C VAL A 145 -10.51 -10.15 -13.23
N LEU A 146 -10.54 -8.87 -13.60
CA LEU A 146 -11.38 -7.86 -12.93
C LEU A 146 -12.86 -8.25 -12.94
N ASN A 147 -13.35 -8.76 -14.08
CA ASN A 147 -14.72 -9.22 -14.23
C ASN A 147 -14.99 -10.53 -13.48
N ALA A 148 -14.02 -11.45 -13.41
CA ALA A 148 -14.17 -12.70 -12.66
C ALA A 148 -14.34 -12.44 -11.16
N TYR A 149 -13.58 -11.50 -10.59
CA TYR A 149 -13.72 -11.11 -9.18
C TYR A 149 -15.08 -10.45 -8.88
N LYS A 150 -15.57 -9.53 -9.73
CA LYS A 150 -16.92 -8.96 -9.58
C LYS A 150 -18.04 -10.01 -9.64
N LYS A 151 -17.83 -11.10 -10.38
CA LYS A 151 -18.78 -12.21 -10.50
C LYS A 151 -18.64 -13.25 -9.37
N GLY A 152 -17.70 -13.07 -8.44
CA GLY A 152 -17.39 -14.06 -7.41
C GLY A 152 -16.81 -15.37 -7.96
N GLN A 153 -16.27 -15.36 -9.17
CA GLN A 153 -15.75 -16.55 -9.86
C GLN A 153 -14.28 -16.83 -9.58
N ALA A 154 -13.57 -15.88 -8.96
CA ALA A 154 -12.17 -15.99 -8.62
C ALA A 154 -11.96 -16.05 -7.09
N PRO A 155 -10.91 -16.75 -6.60
CA PRO A 155 -10.74 -16.99 -5.18
C PRO A 155 -10.53 -15.71 -4.35
N ALA A 156 -11.34 -15.55 -3.30
CA ALA A 156 -11.32 -14.41 -2.38
C ALA A 156 -10.02 -14.28 -1.55
N HIS A 157 -9.27 -15.38 -1.36
CA HIS A 157 -8.12 -15.43 -0.45
C HIS A 157 -6.97 -14.47 -0.81
N ARG A 158 -6.97 -13.90 -2.02
CA ARG A 158 -6.00 -12.89 -2.44
C ARG A 158 -6.27 -11.49 -1.89
N PHE A 159 -7.46 -11.27 -1.32
CA PHE A 159 -7.85 -9.97 -0.79
C PHE A 159 -7.68 -9.90 0.71
N GLN A 160 -7.19 -8.75 1.17
CA GLN A 160 -7.41 -8.26 2.52
C GLN A 160 -8.73 -7.48 2.54
N GLY A 161 -9.73 -8.04 3.22
CA GLY A 161 -10.99 -7.35 3.48
C GLY A 161 -10.81 -6.27 4.55
N VAL A 162 -11.46 -5.13 4.33
CA VAL A 162 -11.52 -4.00 5.26
C VAL A 162 -12.98 -3.57 5.40
N ASP A 163 -13.49 -3.60 6.62
CA ASP A 163 -14.74 -2.95 6.98
C ASP A 163 -14.46 -1.46 7.16
N LEU A 164 -15.09 -0.61 6.35
CA LEU A 164 -14.79 0.83 6.32
C LEU A 164 -15.35 1.58 7.53
N THR A 165 -16.38 1.04 8.18
CA THR A 165 -16.88 1.59 9.45
C THR A 165 -15.86 1.31 10.56
N GLN A 166 -15.33 0.09 10.62
CA GLN A 166 -14.27 -0.25 11.57
C GLN A 166 -12.96 0.47 11.25
N ALA A 167 -12.55 0.56 9.98
CA ALA A 167 -11.34 1.29 9.60
C ALA A 167 -11.40 2.77 10.00
N ARG A 168 -12.59 3.37 9.99
CA ARG A 168 -12.83 4.76 10.40
C ARG A 168 -12.86 4.94 11.91
N ASN A 169 -13.56 4.05 12.62
CA ASN A 169 -13.89 4.25 14.03
C ASN A 169 -12.99 3.43 14.98
N ASN A 170 -12.51 2.27 14.57
CA ASN A 170 -11.70 1.34 15.36
C ASN A 170 -10.57 0.74 14.49
N PRO A 171 -9.68 1.58 13.91
CA PRO A 171 -8.66 1.12 12.96
C PRO A 171 -7.75 0.01 13.52
N GLU A 172 -7.55 -0.05 14.82
CA GLU A 172 -6.78 -1.08 15.53
C GLU A 172 -7.36 -2.50 15.37
N LEU A 173 -8.67 -2.62 15.08
CA LEU A 173 -9.31 -3.90 14.79
C LEU A 173 -9.07 -4.39 13.36
N GLN A 174 -8.62 -3.50 12.47
CA GLN A 174 -8.36 -3.79 11.06
C GLN A 174 -6.85 -3.81 10.71
N GLY A 175 -6.01 -3.25 11.58
CA GLY A 175 -4.56 -3.15 11.36
C GLY A 175 -3.90 -2.21 12.35
N ILE A 176 -2.95 -1.41 11.86
CA ILE A 176 -2.20 -0.46 12.68
C ILE A 176 -2.97 0.86 12.74
N ALA A 177 -3.35 1.29 13.94
CA ALA A 177 -3.98 2.59 14.18
C ALA A 177 -2.93 3.69 14.35
N MET A 178 -2.70 4.50 13.32
CA MET A 178 -1.70 5.57 13.38
C MET A 178 -2.27 6.85 13.97
N THR A 179 -1.66 7.35 15.05
CA THR A 179 -1.95 8.67 15.61
C THR A 179 -0.68 9.55 15.62
N PRO A 180 -0.80 10.89 15.72
CA PRO A 180 0.36 11.79 15.78
C PRO A 180 1.31 11.48 16.95
N ASP A 181 0.76 10.99 18.06
CA ASP A 181 1.51 10.65 19.28
C ASP A 181 2.09 9.23 19.23
N ASN A 182 1.43 8.30 18.53
CA ASN A 182 1.89 6.94 18.36
C ASN A 182 1.69 6.49 16.90
N LEU A 183 2.71 6.72 16.07
CA LEU A 183 2.67 6.33 14.65
C LEU A 183 2.56 4.81 14.49
N GLN A 184 3.17 4.03 15.38
CA GLN A 184 3.31 2.57 15.34
C GLN A 184 4.12 2.04 14.15
N VAL A 185 3.89 2.56 12.94
CA VAL A 185 4.68 2.25 11.74
C VAL A 185 6.16 2.57 11.90
N ASP A 186 6.53 3.52 12.77
CA ASP A 186 7.91 3.83 13.10
C ASP A 186 8.62 2.82 14.01
N LYS A 187 7.89 1.78 14.43
CA LYS A 187 8.38 0.62 15.19
C LYS A 187 8.22 -0.68 14.39
N GLU A 188 7.18 -0.77 13.57
CA GLU A 188 6.77 -2.02 12.91
C GLU A 188 7.16 -2.11 11.44
N VAL A 189 7.28 -0.97 10.74
CA VAL A 189 7.52 -0.93 9.30
C VAL A 189 8.96 -0.57 9.00
N PHE A 190 9.64 -1.45 8.27
CA PHE A 190 11.09 -1.40 8.09
C PHE A 190 11.59 -0.05 7.51
N GLU A 191 10.86 0.52 6.55
CA GLU A 191 11.22 1.80 5.94
C GLU A 191 11.24 2.96 6.96
N TYR A 192 10.48 2.89 8.06
CA TYR A 192 10.42 3.93 9.08
C TYR A 192 11.34 3.71 10.28
N THR A 193 11.78 2.48 10.54
CA THR A 193 12.49 2.10 11.77
C THR A 193 14.01 2.31 11.70
N GLN A 194 14.62 2.13 10.52
CA GLN A 194 16.08 2.07 10.29
C GLN A 194 16.84 1.48 11.49
N HIS A 195 16.72 0.17 11.66
CA HIS A 195 17.52 -0.56 12.65
C HIS A 195 18.86 -1.00 12.04
N GLY A 196 19.86 -1.15 12.91
CA GLY A 196 21.21 -1.56 12.53
C GLY A 196 21.25 -2.91 11.81
N CYS A 197 22.39 -3.17 11.16
CA CYS A 197 22.67 -4.23 10.18
C CYS A 197 22.24 -3.83 8.75
N SER A 198 22.94 -2.81 8.24
CA SER A 198 22.82 -2.31 6.86
C SER A 198 24.06 -2.73 6.04
N PRO A 199 23.92 -3.03 4.74
CA PRO A 199 22.69 -3.01 3.96
C PRO A 199 22.06 -4.40 3.77
N PHE A 200 20.80 -4.57 4.15
CA PHE A 200 19.97 -5.69 3.70
C PHE A 200 19.70 -5.51 2.20
N ASP A 201 20.32 -6.36 1.39
CA ASP A 201 20.17 -6.34 -0.06
C ASP A 201 18.83 -6.96 -0.44
N SER A 202 17.85 -6.12 -0.77
CA SER A 202 16.48 -6.55 -1.08
C SER A 202 16.26 -6.62 -2.58
N ALA A 203 15.55 -7.67 -3.02
CA ALA A 203 15.08 -7.81 -4.41
C ALA A 203 14.21 -6.63 -4.89
N HIS A 204 13.64 -5.87 -3.95
CA HIS A 204 12.68 -4.79 -4.20
C HIS A 204 13.21 -3.43 -3.75
N GLY A 205 14.53 -3.31 -3.54
CA GLY A 205 15.17 -2.09 -3.06
C GLY A 205 14.78 -1.71 -1.63
N PHE A 206 15.23 -0.54 -1.18
CA PHE A 206 14.90 0.02 0.13
C PHE A 206 14.87 1.55 0.07
N HIS A 207 13.74 2.14 0.44
CA HIS A 207 13.55 3.59 0.46
C HIS A 207 13.17 4.05 1.87
N THR A 208 14.14 4.62 2.59
CA THR A 208 13.90 5.03 3.97
C THR A 208 12.89 6.19 4.09
N ARG A 209 11.99 6.07 5.07
CA ARG A 209 10.99 7.07 5.48
C ARG A 209 11.22 7.58 6.90
N LYS A 210 12.34 7.22 7.52
CA LYS A 210 12.68 7.63 8.90
C LYS A 210 12.64 9.14 9.10
N LEU A 211 13.18 9.90 8.15
CA LEU A 211 13.20 11.36 8.18
C LEU A 211 11.85 11.97 7.79
N ARG A 212 10.95 11.18 7.22
CA ARG A 212 9.60 11.58 6.80
C ARG A 212 8.56 11.43 7.91
N ARG A 213 8.93 10.88 9.08
CA ARG A 213 8.02 10.70 10.25
C ARG A 213 7.35 11.99 10.70
N PHE A 214 8.07 13.12 10.67
CA PHE A 214 7.49 14.41 11.04
C PHE A 214 6.41 14.87 10.03
N ALA A 215 6.69 14.73 8.74
CA ALA A 215 5.71 15.04 7.69
C ALA A 215 4.49 14.10 7.77
N LEU A 216 4.70 12.82 8.07
CA LEU A 216 3.62 11.86 8.34
C LEU A 216 2.75 12.31 9.52
N LYS A 217 3.34 12.72 10.65
CA LYS A 217 2.57 13.25 11.79
C LYS A 217 1.72 14.45 11.40
N GLY A 218 2.29 15.40 10.65
CA GLY A 218 1.55 16.57 10.15
C GLY A 218 0.37 16.17 9.25
N TYR A 219 0.57 15.20 8.36
CA TYR A 219 -0.50 14.66 7.53
C TYR A 219 -1.60 13.99 8.37
N LEU A 220 -1.24 13.18 9.38
CA LEU A 220 -2.22 12.54 10.27
C LEU A 220 -3.06 13.56 11.03
N ILE A 221 -2.45 14.62 11.58
CA ILE A 221 -3.18 15.70 12.25
C ILE A 221 -4.23 16.29 11.30
N ASN A 222 -3.82 16.64 10.08
CA ASN A 222 -4.72 17.21 9.08
C ASN A 222 -5.83 16.23 8.67
N ALA A 223 -5.49 14.98 8.41
CA ALA A 223 -6.44 13.93 8.03
C ALA A 223 -7.46 13.66 9.13
N MET A 224 -7.00 13.49 10.38
CA MET A 224 -7.86 13.23 11.53
C MET A 224 -8.80 14.41 11.79
N ASN A 225 -8.31 15.65 11.71
CA ASN A 225 -9.16 16.84 11.87
C ASN A 225 -10.19 16.96 10.73
N ARG A 226 -9.74 16.81 9.48
CA ARG A 226 -10.60 16.93 8.29
C ARG A 226 -11.71 15.89 8.28
N HIS A 227 -11.37 14.65 8.63
CA HIS A 227 -12.29 13.52 8.55
C HIS A 227 -12.87 13.10 9.90
N LYS A 228 -12.62 13.83 10.99
CA LYS A 228 -13.09 13.52 12.35
C LYS A 228 -12.76 12.08 12.77
N LEU A 229 -11.49 11.70 12.66
CA LEU A 229 -11.01 10.36 12.98
C LEU A 229 -10.42 10.38 14.40
N GLU A 230 -11.23 10.02 15.39
CA GLU A 230 -10.84 10.11 16.81
C GLU A 230 -9.77 9.08 17.20
N ASN A 231 -9.83 7.88 16.60
CA ASN A 231 -8.98 6.74 16.95
C ASN A 231 -7.80 6.51 15.99
N GLY A 232 -7.52 7.48 15.11
CA GLY A 232 -6.38 7.45 14.20
C GLY A 232 -6.70 7.04 12.77
N VAL A 233 -5.65 6.79 12.00
CA VAL A 233 -5.70 6.44 10.58
C VAL A 233 -5.16 5.03 10.37
N LEU A 234 -5.90 4.19 9.64
CA LEU A 234 -5.53 2.80 9.40
C LEU A 234 -4.28 2.68 8.50
N ALA A 235 -3.34 1.84 8.91
CA ALA A 235 -2.43 1.15 8.01
C ALA A 235 -2.76 -0.35 7.97
N VAL A 236 -2.92 -0.90 6.76
CA VAL A 236 -3.36 -2.28 6.53
C VAL A 236 -2.27 -3.08 5.84
N VAL A 237 -2.01 -4.29 6.33
CA VAL A 237 -0.95 -5.15 5.81
C VAL A 237 -1.53 -6.17 4.83
N LEU A 238 -1.16 -6.02 3.56
CA LEU A 238 -1.55 -6.91 2.47
C LEU A 238 -0.63 -8.13 2.37
N ASP A 239 -1.17 -9.19 1.77
CA ASP A 239 -0.35 -10.30 1.30
C ASP A 239 0.41 -9.92 0.02
N ASP A 240 1.69 -10.29 -0.05
CA ASP A 240 2.53 -10.18 -1.24
C ASP A 240 3.34 -11.47 -1.40
N THR A 241 2.64 -12.61 -1.50
CA THR A 241 3.26 -13.94 -1.63
C THR A 241 4.30 -13.97 -2.76
N VAL A 242 4.02 -13.34 -3.90
CA VAL A 242 4.97 -13.27 -5.03
C VAL A 242 6.23 -12.50 -4.65
N GLY A 243 6.08 -11.31 -4.07
CA GLY A 243 7.22 -10.51 -3.63
C GLY A 243 8.03 -11.20 -2.53
N LEU A 244 7.37 -11.94 -1.64
CA LEU A 244 8.01 -12.73 -0.60
C LEU A 244 8.85 -13.88 -1.19
N ILE A 245 8.31 -14.62 -2.16
CA ILE A 245 9.05 -15.68 -2.87
C ILE A 245 10.25 -15.09 -3.62
N GLN A 246 10.07 -13.96 -4.29
CA GLN A 246 11.16 -13.25 -4.97
C GLN A 246 12.27 -12.85 -3.99
N GLU A 247 11.90 -12.36 -2.80
CA GLU A 247 12.84 -11.98 -1.75
C GLU A 247 13.60 -13.20 -1.20
N PHE A 248 12.92 -14.30 -0.87
CA PHE A 248 13.58 -15.55 -0.46
C PHE A 248 14.56 -16.08 -1.52
N ASN A 249 14.17 -16.03 -2.79
CA ASN A 249 15.04 -16.44 -3.89
C ASN A 249 16.25 -15.52 -4.03
N HIS A 250 16.06 -14.21 -3.92
CA HIS A 250 17.16 -13.23 -3.93
C HIS A 250 18.15 -13.53 -2.81
N GLN A 251 17.68 -13.61 -1.56
CA GLN A 251 18.53 -13.92 -0.41
C GLN A 251 19.32 -15.21 -0.61
N ARG A 252 18.69 -16.26 -1.15
CA ARG A 252 19.34 -17.56 -1.42
C ARG A 252 20.39 -17.50 -2.53
N LEU A 253 20.16 -16.70 -3.57
CA LEU A 253 21.05 -16.61 -4.73
C LEU A 253 22.24 -15.69 -4.47
N SER A 254 22.12 -14.71 -3.57
CA SER A 254 23.20 -13.83 -3.14
C SER A 254 24.27 -14.52 -2.26
N TRP A 255 24.21 -15.86 -2.10
CA TRP A 255 25.17 -16.66 -1.33
C TRP A 255 26.41 -17.11 -2.13
N TRP A 256 26.49 -16.82 -3.43
CA TRP A 256 27.55 -17.27 -4.34
C TRP A 256 28.35 -16.11 -4.92
#